data_AF-A0A3M6KBJ7-F1
#
_entry.id   AF-A0A3M6KBJ7-F1
#
_cell.length_a   1.000
_cell.length_b   1.000
_cell.length_c   1.000
_cell.angle_alpha   90.00
_cell.angle_beta   90.00
_cell.angle_gamma   90.00
#
_symmetry.space_group_name_H-M   'P 1'
#
loop_
_entity.id
_entity.type
_entity.pdbx_description
1 polymer ?
#
loop_
_entity_poly.entity_id
_entity_poly.type
_entity_poly.pdbx_seq_one_letter_code
_entity_poly.pdbx_strand_id
1 'polypeptide(L)'
;MVNKGFPKFGMSQAGAFVAALKNYNLPDFILVLIAKECKSDLLERGRIDDRLQSMNDEALELLHKVFVECEEDKAGKYAQYRFYAYVSSMYHKCEVLVNESIPGKKKNHKIPVAVKNNGMYIAVAHNKATGHPVNKKDTAKFYEIVEDIKDGDHGTMLTDAIYGSSVGFKGDALVELENLSKSRKDDPESKLDFKTANFENNIYSVTKC
;
A
#
# COMPACT_ATOMS: atom_id res chain seq x y z
N MET A 1 -19.30 55.90 3.83
CA MET A 1 -18.44 54.77 3.41
C MET A 1 -18.83 53.54 4.21
N VAL A 2 -19.51 52.58 3.57
CA VAL A 2 -19.59 51.20 4.10
C VAL A 2 -19.48 50.30 2.88
N ASN A 3 -18.26 49.87 2.55
CA ASN A 3 -18.07 48.76 1.62
C ASN A 3 -18.56 47.50 2.34
N LYS A 4 -19.83 47.13 2.11
CA LYS A 4 -20.32 45.78 2.39
C LYS A 4 -19.53 44.84 1.49
N GLY A 5 -18.46 44.27 2.04
CA GLY A 5 -17.66 43.26 1.35
C GLY A 5 -18.58 42.13 0.92
N PHE A 6 -18.68 41.92 -0.40
CA PHE A 6 -19.26 40.70 -0.94
C PHE A 6 -18.53 39.50 -0.32
N PRO A 7 -19.24 38.46 0.15
CA PRO A 7 -18.58 37.24 0.58
C PRO A 7 -17.80 36.68 -0.61
N LYS A 8 -16.50 36.42 -0.40
CA LYS A 8 -15.68 35.72 -1.40
C LYS A 8 -16.17 34.28 -1.44
N PHE A 9 -17.03 33.96 -2.42
CA PHE A 9 -17.33 32.58 -2.80
C PHE A 9 -16.15 31.99 -3.58
N GLY A 10 -15.00 31.87 -2.92
CA GLY A 10 -13.96 30.95 -3.34
C GLY A 10 -14.19 29.66 -2.58
N MET A 11 -14.27 28.52 -3.27
CA MET A 11 -14.15 27.23 -2.59
C MET A 11 -12.86 27.29 -1.77
N SER A 12 -12.92 27.05 -0.46
CA SER A 12 -11.69 26.91 0.32
C SER A 12 -10.83 25.82 -0.33
N GLN A 13 -9.50 25.91 -0.22
CA GLN A 13 -8.60 24.90 -0.77
C GLN A 13 -8.99 23.49 -0.30
N ALA A 14 -9.41 23.38 0.97
CA ALA A 14 -10.03 22.19 1.53
C ALA A 14 -11.28 21.71 0.78
N GLY A 15 -12.22 22.62 0.44
CA GLY A 15 -13.41 22.28 -0.32
C GLY A 15 -13.11 21.76 -1.73
N ALA A 16 -12.08 22.30 -2.38
CA ALA A 16 -11.61 21.80 -3.68
C ALA A 16 -10.98 20.39 -3.55
N PHE A 17 -10.16 20.16 -2.52
CA PHE A 17 -9.55 18.85 -2.26
C PHE A 17 -10.61 17.78 -1.95
N VAL A 18 -11.59 18.08 -1.11
CA VAL A 18 -12.70 17.15 -0.81
C VAL A 18 -13.45 16.77 -2.10
N ALA A 19 -13.73 17.76 -2.96
CA ALA A 19 -14.45 17.53 -4.21
C ALA A 19 -13.68 16.64 -5.20
N ALA A 20 -12.34 16.72 -5.21
CA ALA A 20 -11.50 15.83 -6.00
C ALA A 20 -11.44 14.42 -5.39
N LEU A 21 -11.10 14.34 -4.09
CA LEU A 21 -10.80 13.09 -3.39
C LEU A 21 -11.98 12.14 -3.26
N LYS A 22 -13.21 12.66 -3.15
CA LYS A 22 -14.41 11.81 -3.03
C LYS A 22 -14.64 10.86 -4.21
N ASN A 23 -14.07 11.15 -5.37
CA ASN A 23 -14.21 10.32 -6.58
C ASN A 23 -13.12 9.24 -6.69
N TYR A 24 -12.10 9.24 -5.82
CA TYR A 24 -10.94 8.35 -5.91
C TYR A 24 -11.12 7.01 -5.17
N ASN A 25 -12.29 6.73 -4.59
CA ASN A 25 -12.61 5.48 -3.88
C ASN A 25 -11.48 5.02 -2.94
N LEU A 26 -10.93 5.95 -2.16
CA LEU A 26 -9.80 5.66 -1.29
C LEU A 26 -10.18 4.65 -0.20
N PRO A 27 -9.36 3.61 0.06
CA PRO A 27 -9.61 2.68 1.14
C PRO A 27 -9.63 3.36 2.51
N ASP A 28 -10.52 2.90 3.39
CA ASP A 28 -10.74 3.57 4.68
C ASP A 28 -9.48 3.66 5.55
N PHE A 29 -8.69 2.58 5.56
CA PHE A 29 -7.46 2.54 6.35
C PHE A 29 -6.42 3.57 5.89
N ILE A 30 -6.44 4.00 4.61
CA ILE A 30 -5.58 5.08 4.12
C ILE A 30 -5.97 6.42 4.75
N LEU A 31 -7.28 6.68 4.86
CA LEU A 31 -7.78 7.88 5.52
C LEU A 31 -7.35 7.90 6.99
N VAL A 32 -7.50 6.77 7.68
CA VAL A 32 -7.06 6.61 9.08
C VAL A 32 -5.55 6.82 9.22
N LEU A 33 -4.77 6.24 8.33
CA LEU A 33 -3.31 6.32 8.34
C LEU A 33 -2.82 7.77 8.17
N ILE A 34 -3.36 8.48 7.18
CA ILE A 34 -3.00 9.86 6.88
C ILE A 34 -3.54 10.83 7.95
N ALA A 35 -4.76 10.61 8.45
CA ALA A 35 -5.30 11.40 9.55
C ALA A 35 -4.40 11.32 10.78
N LYS A 36 -3.96 10.10 11.15
CA LYS A 36 -3.05 9.89 12.28
C LYS A 36 -1.70 10.59 12.08
N GLU A 37 -1.13 10.52 10.86
CA GLU A 37 0.12 11.21 10.54
C GLU A 37 0.01 12.72 10.71
N CYS A 38 -1.06 13.31 10.18
CA CYS A 38 -1.28 14.75 10.16
C CYS A 38 -1.95 15.25 11.44
N LYS A 39 -2.09 14.40 12.47
CA LYS A 39 -2.79 14.69 13.73
C LYS A 39 -4.18 15.30 13.49
N SER A 40 -4.86 14.78 12.47
CA SER A 40 -6.18 15.18 12.06
C SER A 40 -7.23 14.33 12.75
N ASP A 41 -8.38 14.93 13.02
CA ASP A 41 -9.59 14.18 13.29
C ASP A 41 -10.01 13.39 12.04
N LEU A 42 -10.74 12.30 12.27
CA LEU A 42 -11.40 11.54 11.22
C LEU A 42 -12.66 10.92 11.81
N LEU A 43 -13.80 11.24 11.20
CA LEU A 43 -15.07 10.63 11.56
C LEU A 43 -15.01 9.12 11.34
N GLU A 44 -15.35 8.32 12.36
CA GLU A 44 -15.24 6.85 12.34
C GLU A 44 -16.21 6.18 11.34
N ARG A 45 -17.36 6.82 11.07
CA ARG A 45 -18.41 6.31 10.20
C ARG A 45 -19.07 7.44 9.44
N GLY A 46 -19.44 7.21 8.20
CA GLY A 46 -20.14 8.20 7.38
C GLY A 46 -19.83 8.01 5.90
N ARG A 47 -20.41 8.86 5.06
CA ARG A 47 -20.06 8.90 3.63
C ARG A 47 -18.65 9.49 3.50
N ILE A 48 -17.99 9.17 2.38
CA ILE A 48 -16.62 9.65 2.11
C ILE A 48 -16.53 11.19 2.20
N ASP A 49 -17.53 11.91 1.70
CA ASP A 49 -17.60 13.38 1.77
C ASP A 49 -17.58 13.87 3.22
N ASP A 50 -18.42 13.29 4.09
CA ASP A 50 -18.53 13.67 5.51
C ASP A 50 -17.22 13.35 6.25
N ARG A 51 -16.57 12.23 5.90
CA ARG A 51 -15.29 11.83 6.50
C ARG A 51 -14.14 12.73 6.05
N LEU A 52 -14.03 13.04 4.77
CA LEU A 52 -13.01 13.97 4.26
C LEU A 52 -13.18 15.37 4.87
N GLN A 53 -14.43 15.86 5.00
CA GLN A 53 -14.70 17.16 5.63
C GLN A 53 -14.32 17.23 7.11
N SER A 54 -14.23 16.08 7.80
CA SER A 54 -13.78 16.04 9.20
C SER A 54 -12.26 16.15 9.35
N MET A 55 -11.50 16.05 8.25
CA MET A 55 -10.05 16.11 8.26
C MET A 55 -9.53 17.56 8.20
N ASN A 56 -8.34 17.80 8.76
CA ASN A 56 -7.66 19.09 8.68
C ASN A 56 -7.04 19.32 7.28
N ASP A 57 -6.65 20.57 7.01
CA ASP A 57 -6.10 20.97 5.72
C ASP A 57 -4.83 20.21 5.33
N GLU A 58 -3.94 19.93 6.30
CA GLU A 58 -2.70 19.17 6.06
C GLU A 58 -2.97 17.75 5.55
N ALA A 59 -3.96 17.07 6.15
CA ALA A 59 -4.34 15.72 5.75
C ALA A 59 -5.00 15.70 4.37
N LEU A 60 -5.87 16.68 4.07
CA LEU A 60 -6.50 16.82 2.76
C LEU A 60 -5.49 17.16 1.67
N GLU A 61 -4.54 18.04 1.95
CA GLU A 61 -3.44 18.38 1.05
C GLU A 61 -2.56 17.16 0.78
N LEU A 62 -2.21 16.40 1.82
CA LEU A 62 -1.41 15.18 1.67
C LEU A 62 -2.14 14.13 0.83
N LEU A 63 -3.43 13.88 1.08
CA LEU A 63 -4.24 12.98 0.26
C LEU A 63 -4.28 13.44 -1.20
N HIS A 64 -4.47 14.74 -1.44
CA HIS A 64 -4.52 15.31 -2.78
C HIS A 64 -3.19 15.11 -3.53
N LYS A 65 -2.06 15.49 -2.91
CA LYS A 65 -0.73 15.32 -3.48
C LYS A 65 -0.44 13.86 -3.86
N VAL A 66 -0.78 12.94 -2.96
CA VAL A 66 -0.47 11.52 -3.12
C VAL A 66 -1.31 10.86 -4.21
N PHE A 67 -2.63 11.10 -4.21
CA PHE A 67 -3.59 10.31 -5.00
C PHE A 67 -4.15 11.04 -6.21
N VAL A 68 -4.23 12.37 -6.19
CA VAL A 68 -4.74 13.17 -7.31
C VAL A 68 -3.58 13.63 -8.19
N GLU A 69 -2.58 14.27 -7.58
CA GLU A 69 -1.42 14.81 -8.30
C GLU A 69 -0.33 13.76 -8.54
N CYS A 70 -0.41 12.62 -7.86
CA CYS A 70 0.58 11.54 -7.94
C CYS A 70 2.01 12.00 -7.64
N GLU A 71 2.17 13.00 -6.75
CA GLU A 71 3.47 13.55 -6.40
C GLU A 71 4.40 12.48 -5.80
N GLU A 72 5.70 12.75 -5.86
CA GLU A 72 6.73 11.92 -5.24
C GLU A 72 7.48 12.73 -4.19
N ASP A 73 7.62 12.14 -3.01
CA ASP A 73 8.46 12.68 -1.96
C ASP A 73 9.82 11.98 -1.94
N LYS A 74 10.85 12.68 -1.46
CA LYS A 74 12.22 12.15 -1.40
C LYS A 74 12.35 10.90 -0.52
N ALA A 75 11.47 10.71 0.46
CA ALA A 75 11.48 9.55 1.34
C ALA A 75 10.69 8.36 0.76
N GLY A 76 9.98 8.54 -0.35
CA GLY A 76 9.15 7.52 -1.01
C GLY A 76 7.87 7.18 -0.25
N LYS A 77 7.47 7.99 0.72
CA LYS A 77 6.26 7.81 1.51
C LYS A 77 4.98 7.87 0.68
N TYR A 78 4.92 8.77 -0.29
CA TYR A 78 3.77 8.95 -1.18
C TYR A 78 3.60 7.70 -2.05
N ALA A 79 4.72 7.14 -2.52
CA ALA A 79 4.73 5.89 -3.24
C ALA A 79 4.29 4.70 -2.37
N GLN A 80 4.67 4.67 -1.08
CA GLN A 80 4.14 3.67 -0.14
C GLN A 80 2.63 3.78 0.04
N TYR A 81 2.07 4.99 0.18
CA TYR A 81 0.62 5.17 0.31
C TYR A 81 -0.17 4.72 -0.91
N ARG A 82 0.34 5.02 -2.12
CA ARG A 82 -0.22 4.47 -3.34
C ARG A 82 -0.13 2.95 -3.39
N PHE A 83 0.99 2.37 -2.97
CA PHE A 83 1.15 0.93 -2.92
C PHE A 83 0.19 0.26 -1.93
N TYR A 84 -0.04 0.88 -0.76
CA TYR A 84 -0.97 0.36 0.24
C TYR A 84 -2.40 0.37 -0.32
N ALA A 85 -2.81 1.47 -0.95
CA ALA A 85 -4.11 1.56 -1.61
C ALA A 85 -4.25 0.51 -2.71
N TYR A 86 -3.19 0.30 -3.49
CA TYR A 86 -3.14 -0.74 -4.52
C TYR A 86 -3.34 -2.14 -3.94
N VAL A 87 -2.59 -2.53 -2.90
CA VAL A 87 -2.75 -3.84 -2.25
C VAL A 87 -4.18 -4.00 -1.71
N SER A 88 -4.74 -2.96 -1.09
CA SER A 88 -6.13 -3.01 -0.62
C SER A 88 -7.15 -3.23 -1.74
N SER A 89 -6.92 -2.66 -2.92
CA SER A 89 -7.77 -2.89 -4.09
C SER A 89 -7.73 -4.35 -4.58
N MET A 90 -6.61 -5.06 -4.38
CA MET A 90 -6.46 -6.46 -4.76
C MET A 90 -7.20 -7.42 -3.81
N TYR A 91 -7.35 -7.04 -2.54
CA TYR A 91 -7.95 -7.89 -1.50
C TYR A 91 -9.20 -7.24 -0.90
N HIS A 92 -10.26 -7.17 -1.71
CA HIS A 92 -11.53 -6.59 -1.28
C HIS A 92 -12.08 -7.28 -0.02
N LYS A 93 -12.61 -6.48 0.93
CA LYS A 93 -13.14 -6.93 2.24
C LYS A 93 -12.11 -7.59 3.18
N CYS A 94 -10.83 -7.58 2.83
CA CYS A 94 -9.77 -8.04 3.74
C CYS A 94 -9.23 -6.88 4.58
N GLU A 95 -8.70 -7.21 5.74
CA GLU A 95 -8.02 -6.25 6.61
C GLU A 95 -6.58 -6.04 6.10
N VAL A 96 -6.22 -4.79 5.83
CA VAL A 96 -4.84 -4.43 5.44
C VAL A 96 -4.16 -3.79 6.65
N LEU A 97 -3.06 -4.40 7.07
CA LEU A 97 -2.24 -3.96 8.18
C LEU A 97 -0.90 -3.45 7.66
N VAL A 98 -0.37 -2.39 8.27
CA VAL A 98 0.91 -1.78 7.88
C VAL A 98 1.93 -1.87 8.99
N ASN A 99 3.18 -2.18 8.63
CA ASN A 99 4.32 -2.33 9.56
C ASN A 99 4.14 -3.42 10.63
N GLU A 100 3.52 -4.54 10.26
CA GLU A 100 3.30 -5.67 11.16
C GLU A 100 4.59 -6.48 11.41
N SER A 101 4.68 -7.09 12.58
CA SER A 101 5.70 -8.10 12.89
C SER A 101 5.08 -9.48 12.80
N ILE A 102 5.43 -10.25 11.77
CA ILE A 102 4.90 -11.60 11.55
C ILE A 102 5.95 -12.64 11.98
N PRO A 103 5.60 -13.59 12.87
CA PRO A 103 6.47 -14.70 13.20
C PRO A 103 6.67 -15.63 12.00
N GLY A 104 7.92 -15.85 11.62
CA GLY A 104 8.33 -16.97 10.79
C GLY A 104 8.90 -18.11 11.62
N LYS A 105 9.24 -19.21 10.96
CA LYS A 105 9.81 -20.41 11.61
C LYS A 105 11.15 -20.11 12.30
N LYS A 106 12.01 -19.29 11.70
CA LYS A 106 13.33 -18.96 12.24
C LYS A 106 13.31 -17.70 13.10
N LYS A 107 12.56 -16.67 12.70
CA LYS A 107 12.50 -15.39 13.41
C LYS A 107 11.25 -14.57 13.06
N ASN A 108 11.05 -13.49 13.79
CA ASN A 108 10.05 -12.48 13.45
C ASN A 108 10.55 -11.58 12.33
N HIS A 109 9.65 -11.26 11.40
CA HIS A 109 9.92 -10.36 10.27
C HIS A 109 8.99 -9.15 10.32
N LYS A 110 9.57 -7.97 10.17
CA LYS A 110 8.79 -6.74 10.00
C LYS A 110 8.36 -6.62 8.54
N ILE A 111 7.07 -6.72 8.30
CA ILE A 111 6.44 -6.69 6.98
C ILE A 111 5.74 -5.34 6.79
N PRO A 112 6.05 -4.57 5.73
CA PRO A 112 5.41 -3.28 5.50
C PRO A 112 3.91 -3.37 5.30
N VAL A 113 3.42 -4.40 4.59
CA VAL A 113 2.00 -4.62 4.35
C VAL A 113 1.66 -6.09 4.53
N ALA A 114 0.68 -6.36 5.37
CA ALA A 114 0.11 -7.68 5.56
C ALA A 114 -1.40 -7.62 5.33
N VAL A 115 -1.96 -8.68 4.77
CA VAL A 115 -3.40 -8.78 4.51
C VAL A 115 -3.95 -9.94 5.31
N LYS A 116 -4.98 -9.67 6.11
CA LYS A 116 -5.72 -10.68 6.87
C LYS A 116 -7.12 -10.88 6.32
N ASN A 117 -7.55 -12.13 6.33
CA ASN A 117 -8.94 -12.50 6.12
C ASN A 117 -9.38 -13.38 7.29
N ASN A 118 -10.43 -12.97 8.01
CA ASN A 118 -10.92 -13.65 9.22
C ASN A 118 -9.81 -13.96 10.24
N GLY A 119 -8.90 -13.01 10.48
CA GLY A 119 -7.80 -13.13 11.45
C GLY A 119 -6.55 -13.88 10.96
N MET A 120 -6.61 -14.53 9.78
CA MET A 120 -5.49 -15.28 9.21
C MET A 120 -4.75 -14.46 8.15
N TYR A 121 -3.42 -14.51 8.12
CA TYR A 121 -2.63 -13.87 7.06
C TYR A 121 -2.81 -14.62 5.74
N ILE A 122 -3.21 -13.90 4.69
CA ILE A 122 -3.40 -14.44 3.34
C ILE A 122 -2.42 -13.87 2.33
N ALA A 123 -1.90 -12.66 2.57
CA ALA A 123 -0.89 -12.06 1.72
C ALA A 123 0.09 -11.18 2.50
N VAL A 124 1.31 -11.08 1.97
CA VAL A 124 2.32 -10.10 2.40
C VAL A 124 2.80 -9.31 1.20
N ALA A 125 3.11 -8.03 1.42
CA ALA A 125 3.57 -7.16 0.36
C ALA A 125 4.67 -6.20 0.85
N HIS A 126 5.60 -5.90 -0.05
CA HIS A 126 6.69 -4.97 0.15
C HIS A 126 6.85 -4.09 -1.08
N ASN A 127 6.99 -2.77 -0.91
CA ASN A 127 7.33 -1.89 -2.02
C ASN A 127 8.69 -1.24 -1.82
N LYS A 128 9.54 -1.33 -2.84
CA LYS A 128 10.78 -0.55 -2.91
C LYS A 128 10.46 0.83 -3.48
N ALA A 129 10.29 1.79 -2.58
CA ALA A 129 9.83 3.14 -2.94
C ALA A 129 10.94 4.06 -3.47
N THR A 130 12.19 3.86 -3.08
CA THR A 130 13.31 4.75 -3.43
C THR A 130 14.61 3.98 -3.72
N GLY A 131 15.61 4.70 -4.23
CA GLY A 131 16.93 4.19 -4.51
C GLY A 131 17.03 3.50 -5.87
N HIS A 132 17.90 2.50 -5.97
CA HIS A 132 18.12 1.77 -7.22
C HIS A 132 17.00 0.76 -7.52
N PRO A 133 16.78 0.43 -8.80
CA PRO A 133 15.88 -0.65 -9.20
C PRO A 133 16.10 -1.94 -8.41
N VAL A 134 15.02 -2.70 -8.20
CA VAL A 134 15.06 -3.99 -7.50
C VAL A 134 16.02 -4.92 -8.23
N ASN A 135 16.97 -5.49 -7.49
CA ASN A 135 17.98 -6.41 -8.02
C ASN A 135 17.78 -7.84 -7.49
N LYS A 136 18.57 -8.78 -8.00
CA LYS A 136 18.55 -10.20 -7.60
C LYS A 136 18.67 -10.45 -6.08
N LYS A 137 19.47 -9.65 -5.36
CA LYS A 137 19.61 -9.80 -3.90
C LYS A 137 18.35 -9.34 -3.17
N ASP A 138 17.69 -8.30 -3.68
CA ASP A 138 16.45 -7.79 -3.12
C ASP A 138 15.34 -8.85 -3.22
N THR A 139 15.20 -9.50 -4.39
CA THR A 139 14.17 -10.54 -4.62
C THR A 139 14.48 -11.82 -3.85
N ALA A 140 15.74 -12.27 -3.81
CA ALA A 140 16.13 -13.43 -3.00
C ALA A 140 15.84 -13.21 -1.51
N LYS A 141 16.18 -12.03 -0.96
CA LYS A 141 15.86 -11.69 0.43
C LYS A 141 14.36 -11.67 0.71
N PHE A 142 13.57 -11.11 -0.21
CA PHE A 142 12.11 -11.12 -0.07
C PHE A 142 11.57 -12.55 -0.08
N TYR A 143 12.03 -13.39 -1.02
CA TYR A 143 11.66 -14.80 -1.07
C TYR A 143 11.97 -15.53 0.24
N GLU A 144 13.18 -15.39 0.77
CA GLU A 144 13.59 -16.02 2.04
C GLU A 144 12.73 -15.60 3.24
N ILE A 145 12.35 -14.31 3.30
CA ILE A 145 11.48 -13.79 4.36
C ILE A 145 10.09 -14.43 4.26
N VAL A 146 9.52 -14.45 3.06
CA VAL A 146 8.16 -14.96 2.84
C VAL A 146 8.13 -16.47 3.05
N GLU A 147 9.15 -17.20 2.62
CA GLU A 147 9.30 -18.64 2.87
C GLU A 147 9.33 -18.91 4.39
N ASP A 148 10.15 -18.17 5.14
CA ASP A 148 10.22 -18.36 6.60
C ASP A 148 8.89 -18.07 7.30
N ILE A 149 8.11 -17.09 6.80
CA ILE A 149 6.75 -16.83 7.27
C ILE A 149 5.80 -17.98 6.90
N LYS A 150 5.81 -18.44 5.65
CA LYS A 150 4.97 -19.53 5.15
C LYS A 150 5.19 -20.82 5.95
N ASP A 151 6.43 -21.08 6.33
CA ASP A 151 6.83 -22.24 7.14
C ASP A 151 6.56 -22.08 8.65
N GLY A 152 6.16 -20.89 9.10
CA GLY A 152 5.78 -20.62 10.48
C GLY A 152 4.30 -20.86 10.77
N ASP A 153 3.92 -20.84 12.05
CA ASP A 153 2.56 -21.18 12.51
C ASP A 153 1.46 -20.31 11.89
N HIS A 154 1.79 -19.06 11.53
CA HIS A 154 0.86 -18.10 10.93
C HIS A 154 0.86 -18.12 9.39
N GLY A 155 1.71 -18.93 8.77
CA GLY A 155 1.93 -18.97 7.33
C GLY A 155 1.01 -19.91 6.56
N THR A 156 0.29 -20.82 7.23
CA THR A 156 -0.51 -21.87 6.58
C THR A 156 -1.46 -21.34 5.51
N MET A 157 -2.16 -20.24 5.80
CA MET A 157 -3.12 -19.59 4.90
C MET A 157 -2.50 -18.54 3.97
N LEU A 158 -1.19 -18.30 4.04
CA LEU A 158 -0.49 -17.35 3.18
C LEU A 158 -0.45 -17.90 1.75
N THR A 159 -1.16 -17.25 0.84
CA THR A 159 -1.25 -17.67 -0.56
C THR A 159 -0.50 -16.75 -1.50
N ASP A 160 -0.31 -15.48 -1.13
CA ASP A 160 0.26 -14.47 -2.02
C ASP A 160 1.42 -13.69 -1.39
N ALA A 161 2.43 -13.41 -2.20
CA ALA A 161 3.54 -12.53 -1.85
C ALA A 161 3.80 -11.52 -2.97
N ILE A 162 3.63 -10.23 -2.67
CA ILE A 162 3.73 -9.16 -3.67
C ILE A 162 4.99 -8.32 -3.43
N TYR A 163 5.92 -8.37 -4.38
CA TYR A 163 7.02 -7.42 -4.45
C TYR A 163 6.63 -6.25 -5.37
N GLY A 164 6.32 -5.10 -4.78
CA GLY A 164 6.16 -3.82 -5.46
C GLY A 164 7.48 -3.08 -5.69
N SER A 165 7.59 -2.35 -6.79
CA SER A 165 8.66 -1.38 -6.98
C SER A 165 8.11 -0.09 -7.56
N SER A 166 8.48 1.03 -6.91
CA SER A 166 8.31 2.37 -7.45
C SER A 166 9.52 2.83 -8.27
N VAL A 167 10.62 2.08 -8.19
CA VAL A 167 11.90 2.37 -8.85
C VAL A 167 12.24 1.36 -9.94
N GLY A 168 11.27 0.53 -10.35
CA GLY A 168 11.45 -0.50 -11.37
C GLY A 168 12.17 -1.76 -10.89
N PHE A 169 12.25 -2.73 -11.80
CA PHE A 169 12.96 -3.99 -11.62
C PHE A 169 14.10 -4.10 -12.64
N LYS A 170 15.23 -4.66 -12.22
CA LYS A 170 16.20 -5.20 -13.18
C LYS A 170 15.69 -6.53 -13.73
N GLY A 171 15.99 -6.83 -14.99
CA GLY A 171 15.53 -8.07 -15.64
C GLY A 171 16.00 -9.34 -14.92
N ASP A 172 17.22 -9.34 -14.40
CA ASP A 172 17.78 -10.47 -13.63
C ASP A 172 17.05 -10.70 -12.29
N ALA A 173 16.47 -9.65 -11.70
CA ALA A 173 15.68 -9.76 -10.48
C ALA A 173 14.36 -10.49 -10.71
N LEU A 174 13.69 -10.20 -11.84
CA LEU A 174 12.43 -10.85 -12.24
C LEU A 174 12.65 -12.34 -12.51
N VAL A 175 13.70 -12.66 -13.29
CA VAL A 175 14.08 -14.05 -13.60
C VAL A 175 14.43 -14.82 -12.33
N GLU A 176 15.13 -14.19 -11.38
CA GLU A 176 15.43 -14.85 -10.11
C GLU A 176 14.16 -15.20 -9.34
N LEU A 177 13.23 -14.25 -9.19
CA LEU A 177 12.03 -14.49 -8.42
C LEU A 177 11.17 -15.59 -9.05
N GLU A 178 11.07 -15.62 -10.38
CA GLU A 178 10.42 -16.69 -11.14
C GLU A 178 11.08 -18.05 -10.89
N ASN A 179 12.42 -18.12 -10.96
CA ASN A 179 13.16 -19.37 -10.69
C ASN A 179 12.96 -19.86 -9.26
N LEU A 180 13.02 -18.96 -8.28
CA LEU A 180 12.77 -19.30 -6.87
C LEU A 180 11.33 -19.77 -6.66
N SER A 181 10.35 -19.10 -7.28
CA SER A 181 8.93 -19.48 -7.19
C SER A 181 8.69 -20.89 -7.74
N LYS A 182 9.32 -21.25 -8.87
CA LYS A 182 9.23 -22.59 -9.48
C LYS A 182 10.01 -23.67 -8.73
N SER A 183 10.97 -23.29 -7.89
CA SER A 183 11.76 -24.26 -7.11
C SER A 183 10.99 -24.91 -5.96
N ARG A 184 9.81 -24.37 -5.61
CA ARG A 184 8.95 -24.93 -4.56
C ARG A 184 8.31 -26.24 -5.05
N LYS A 185 8.18 -27.19 -4.13
CA LYS A 185 7.51 -28.48 -4.41
C LYS A 185 6.02 -28.23 -4.64
N ASP A 186 5.42 -28.95 -5.58
CA ASP A 186 3.99 -28.87 -5.93
C ASP A 186 3.09 -29.52 -4.86
N ASP A 187 3.24 -29.13 -3.60
CA ASP A 187 2.29 -29.49 -2.54
C ASP A 187 1.21 -28.39 -2.43
N PRO A 188 -0.08 -28.73 -2.66
CA PRO A 188 -1.19 -27.78 -2.56
C PRO A 188 -1.24 -27.00 -1.24
N GLU A 189 -0.84 -27.59 -0.11
CA GLU A 189 -0.82 -26.91 1.20
C GLU A 189 0.33 -25.90 1.30
N SER A 190 1.40 -26.14 0.57
CA SER A 190 2.56 -25.25 0.52
C SER A 190 2.40 -24.10 -0.47
N LYS A 191 1.38 -24.12 -1.35
CA LYS A 191 1.25 -23.18 -2.47
C LYS A 191 1.36 -21.71 -2.03
N LEU A 192 2.18 -20.95 -2.75
CA LEU A 192 2.44 -19.53 -2.53
C LEU A 192 2.79 -18.89 -3.87
N ASP A 193 1.99 -17.91 -4.29
CA ASP A 193 2.15 -17.22 -5.55
C ASP A 193 2.95 -15.93 -5.34
N PHE A 194 4.15 -15.86 -5.93
CA PHE A 194 4.96 -14.65 -5.96
C PHE A 194 4.51 -13.75 -7.13
N LYS A 195 4.22 -12.48 -6.83
CA LYS A 195 3.77 -11.49 -7.79
C LYS A 195 4.71 -10.29 -7.75
N THR A 196 4.94 -9.67 -8.90
CA THR A 196 5.63 -8.38 -8.97
C THR A 196 4.62 -7.30 -9.33
N ALA A 197 4.77 -6.11 -8.74
CA ALA A 197 3.96 -4.94 -9.09
C ALA A 197 4.89 -3.79 -9.44
N ASN A 198 4.80 -3.25 -10.66
CA ASN A 198 5.57 -2.09 -11.06
C ASN A 198 4.70 -0.84 -11.06
N PHE A 199 5.26 0.28 -10.59
CA PHE A 199 4.63 1.58 -10.71
C PHE A 199 5.05 2.24 -12.02
N GLU A 200 4.15 2.32 -12.98
CA GLU A 200 4.36 2.97 -14.27
C GLU A 200 3.14 3.78 -14.65
N ASN A 201 3.33 4.94 -15.28
CA ASN A 201 2.23 5.84 -15.68
C ASN A 201 1.27 6.17 -14.52
N ASN A 202 1.83 6.40 -13.33
CA ASN A 202 1.12 6.72 -12.10
C ASN A 202 0.20 5.61 -11.54
N ILE A 203 0.32 4.37 -12.04
CA ILE A 203 -0.51 3.25 -11.62
C ILE A 203 0.38 2.04 -11.32
N TYR A 204 0.01 1.27 -10.29
CA TYR A 204 0.60 -0.04 -10.05
C TYR A 204 -0.05 -1.10 -10.94
N SER A 205 0.75 -1.87 -11.66
CA SER A 205 0.30 -3.02 -12.43
C SER A 205 1.04 -4.29 -12.00
N VAL A 206 0.30 -5.38 -11.79
CA VAL A 206 0.88 -6.68 -11.43
C VAL A 206 1.27 -7.47 -12.67
N THR A 207 2.48 -8.01 -12.62
CA THR A 207 2.95 -9.07 -13.49
C THR A 207 3.12 -10.33 -12.63
N LYS A 208 2.39 -11.40 -12.97
CA LYS A 208 2.58 -12.69 -12.32
C LYS A 208 3.95 -13.26 -12.74
N CYS A 209 4.69 -13.76 -11.76
CA CYS A 209 5.93 -14.50 -11.98
C CYS A 209 5.62 -15.99 -12.17
#